data_AF-A0A8T8W929-F1
#
_entry.id   AF-A0A8T8W929-F1
#
_cell.length_a   1.000
_cell.length_b   1.000
_cell.length_c   1.000
_cell.angle_alpha   90.00
_cell.angle_beta   90.00
_cell.angle_gamma   90.00
#
_symmetry.space_group_name_H-M   'P 1'
#
loop_
_entity.id
_entity.type
_entity.pdbx_description
1 polymer ?
#
loop_
_entity_poly.entity_id
_entity_poly.type
_entity_poly.pdbx_seq_one_letter_code
_entity_poly.pdbx_strand_id
1 'polypeptide(L)'
;MSASIASTYSAAFAPELFVLLCGLAAVGYELRRSDGRSSRRSWAAVAARLGVLGFGWAVAFAVYQGIPVLLATAPAWTTNATGSVGLAVGLLVIRGWWRRADWGPVVPEYALLLVAVTVPHLVITPVWDLSSHVLYAVVPAGFLTLVDRRAAPLALVALGMVVARPIAGAHTWAESIGGLVLGVAALAAYASVAGVDAPGRAA
;
A
#
# COMPACT_ATOMS: atom_id res chain seq x y z
N MET A 1 4.25 15.80 -24.30
CA MET A 1 5.31 14.87 -23.83
C MET A 1 5.23 14.62 -22.33
N SER A 2 5.21 15.67 -21.49
CA SER A 2 5.10 15.55 -20.01
C SER A 2 3.88 14.77 -19.52
N ALA A 3 2.69 15.03 -20.07
CA ALA A 3 1.46 14.30 -19.70
C ALA A 3 1.56 12.79 -19.99
N SER A 4 2.16 12.40 -21.13
CA SER A 4 2.36 10.99 -21.49
C SER A 4 3.30 10.29 -20.50
N ILE A 5 4.42 10.94 -20.15
CA ILE A 5 5.37 10.42 -19.15
C ILE A 5 4.68 10.25 -17.79
N ALA A 6 3.87 11.25 -17.37
CA ALA A 6 3.15 11.20 -16.11
C ALA A 6 2.08 10.08 -16.06
N SER A 7 1.40 9.83 -17.18
CA SER A 7 0.46 8.71 -17.32
C SER A 7 1.17 7.36 -17.28
N THR A 8 2.29 7.20 -17.98
CA THR A 8 3.10 5.98 -17.93
C THR A 8 3.62 5.72 -16.53
N TYR A 9 4.12 6.76 -15.85
CA TYR A 9 4.57 6.67 -14.47
C TYR A 9 3.43 6.24 -13.53
N SER A 10 2.24 6.86 -13.67
CA SER A 10 1.04 6.51 -12.91
C SER A 10 0.63 5.05 -13.10
N ALA A 11 0.69 4.55 -14.34
CA ALA A 11 0.36 3.16 -14.64
C ALA A 11 1.41 2.17 -14.09
N ALA A 12 2.70 2.49 -14.21
CA ALA A 12 3.79 1.63 -13.74
C ALA A 12 3.76 1.43 -12.21
N PHE A 13 3.28 2.43 -11.48
CA PHE A 13 3.13 2.41 -10.03
C PHE A 13 1.65 2.55 -9.62
N ALA A 14 0.76 1.92 -10.37
CA ALA A 14 -0.64 1.79 -9.98
C ALA A 14 -0.75 1.21 -8.55
N PRO A 15 -1.75 1.62 -7.75
CA PRO A 15 -1.89 1.23 -6.35
C PRO A 15 -1.67 -0.27 -6.10
N GLU A 16 -2.31 -1.12 -6.89
CA GLU A 16 -2.24 -2.57 -6.78
C GLU A 16 -0.84 -3.14 -7.04
N LEU A 17 -0.06 -2.55 -7.94
CA LEU A 17 1.29 -2.99 -8.26
C LEU A 17 2.28 -2.50 -7.21
N PHE A 18 2.14 -1.25 -6.78
CA PHE A 18 3.07 -0.66 -5.82
C PHE A 18 2.86 -1.21 -4.40
N VAL A 19 1.62 -1.45 -3.99
CA VAL A 19 1.30 -2.15 -2.73
C VAL A 19 1.82 -3.59 -2.77
N LEU A 20 1.76 -4.28 -3.91
CA LEU A 20 2.37 -5.61 -4.06
C LEU A 20 3.90 -5.55 -3.94
N LEU A 21 4.56 -4.62 -4.62
CA LEU A 21 6.00 -4.41 -4.55
C LEU A 21 6.46 -4.16 -3.11
N CYS A 22 5.77 -3.26 -2.40
CA CYS A 22 6.06 -2.99 -0.99
C CYS A 22 5.76 -4.19 -0.09
N GLY A 23 4.69 -4.95 -0.40
CA GLY A 23 4.40 -6.21 0.27
C GLY A 23 5.54 -7.24 0.11
N LEU A 24 6.07 -7.40 -1.11
CA LEU A 24 7.23 -8.25 -1.39
C LEU A 24 8.47 -7.80 -0.59
N ALA A 25 8.69 -6.48 -0.50
CA ALA A 25 9.77 -5.93 0.32
C ALA A 25 9.58 -6.22 1.82
N ALA A 26 8.35 -6.13 2.34
CA ALA A 26 8.01 -6.49 3.72
C ALA A 26 8.28 -7.97 4.00
N VAL A 27 7.86 -8.86 3.08
CA VAL A 27 8.17 -10.31 3.16
C VAL A 27 9.68 -10.55 3.15
N GLY A 28 10.40 -9.89 2.24
CA GLY A 28 11.86 -9.98 2.15
C GLY A 28 12.54 -9.51 3.44
N TYR A 29 12.03 -8.45 4.07
CA TYR A 29 12.50 -7.97 5.36
C TYR A 29 12.29 -9.02 6.47
N GLU A 30 11.09 -9.59 6.60
CA GLU A 30 10.80 -10.62 7.62
C GLU A 30 11.67 -11.87 7.44
N LEU A 31 11.87 -12.30 6.19
CA LEU A 31 12.72 -13.45 5.89
C LEU A 31 14.17 -13.20 6.33
N ARG A 32 14.74 -12.04 6.00
CA ARG A 32 16.10 -11.66 6.43
C ARG A 32 16.25 -11.60 7.95
N ARG A 33 15.22 -11.14 8.67
CA ARG A 33 15.24 -11.05 10.13
C ARG A 33 15.09 -12.41 10.81
N SER A 34 14.41 -13.35 10.16
CA SER A 34 14.19 -14.71 10.66
C SER A 34 15.41 -15.63 10.51
N ASP A 35 16.30 -15.34 9.55
CA ASP A 35 17.52 -16.12 9.28
C ASP A 35 18.50 -16.19 10.48
N GLY A 36 18.37 -15.31 11.47
CA GLY A 36 19.16 -15.39 12.71
C GLY A 36 18.78 -16.54 13.65
N ARG A 37 17.67 -17.25 13.41
CA ARG A 37 17.15 -18.31 14.31
C ARG A 37 17.06 -19.71 13.70
N SER A 38 17.18 -19.92 12.39
CA SER A 38 17.21 -21.28 11.82
C SER A 38 18.01 -21.36 10.53
N SER A 39 19.02 -22.23 10.48
CA SER A 39 20.00 -22.31 9.39
C SER A 39 19.48 -23.06 8.13
N ARG A 40 18.17 -23.23 7.96
CA ARG A 40 17.59 -23.84 6.74
C ARG A 40 16.35 -23.09 6.29
N ARG A 41 16.55 -22.19 5.32
CA ARG A 41 15.47 -21.58 4.56
C ARG A 41 14.75 -22.66 3.75
N SER A 42 13.65 -23.19 4.29
CA SER A 42 12.80 -24.10 3.52
C SER A 42 12.15 -23.32 2.39
N TRP A 43 12.46 -23.66 1.14
CA TRP A 43 11.85 -23.05 -0.04
C TRP A 43 10.31 -23.16 -0.01
N ALA A 44 9.76 -24.20 0.62
CA ALA A 44 8.33 -24.33 0.84
C ALA A 44 7.76 -23.18 1.69
N ALA A 45 8.50 -22.71 2.70
CA ALA A 45 8.05 -21.61 3.56
C ALA A 45 8.14 -20.24 2.86
N VAL A 46 9.08 -20.07 1.93
CA VAL A 46 9.13 -18.89 1.05
C VAL A 46 7.98 -18.93 0.05
N ALA A 47 7.78 -20.07 -0.60
CA ALA A 47 6.69 -20.28 -1.55
C ALA A 47 5.31 -20.06 -0.92
N ALA A 48 5.09 -20.53 0.31
CA ALA A 48 3.82 -20.32 1.03
C ALA A 48 3.54 -18.82 1.29
N ARG A 49 4.55 -18.07 1.74
CA ARG A 49 4.44 -16.62 1.96
C ARG A 49 4.13 -15.85 0.68
N LEU A 50 4.87 -16.14 -0.39
CA LEU A 50 4.64 -15.55 -1.70
C LEU A 50 3.27 -15.95 -2.27
N GLY A 51 2.85 -17.20 -2.04
CA GLY A 51 1.54 -17.71 -2.43
C GLY A 51 0.40 -16.96 -1.73
N VAL A 52 0.49 -16.74 -0.42
CA VAL A 52 -0.51 -15.95 0.32
C VAL A 52 -0.55 -14.50 -0.13
N LEU A 53 0.62 -13.88 -0.34
CA LEU A 53 0.70 -12.50 -0.86
C LEU A 53 0.07 -12.40 -2.26
N GLY A 54 0.44 -13.31 -3.17
CA GLY A 54 -0.09 -13.36 -4.52
C GLY A 54 -1.58 -13.67 -4.57
N PHE A 55 -2.07 -14.57 -3.71
CA PHE A 55 -3.49 -14.88 -3.60
C PHE A 55 -4.30 -13.67 -3.11
N GLY A 56 -3.84 -12.99 -2.06
CA GLY A 56 -4.50 -11.77 -1.58
C GLY A 56 -4.52 -10.66 -2.63
N TRP A 57 -3.43 -10.50 -3.39
CA TRP A 57 -3.38 -9.58 -4.52
C TRP A 57 -4.37 -9.97 -5.63
N ALA A 58 -4.47 -11.26 -5.98
CA ALA A 58 -5.43 -11.74 -6.96
C ALA A 58 -6.89 -11.49 -6.52
N VAL A 59 -7.19 -11.66 -5.23
CA VAL A 59 -8.49 -11.30 -4.65
C VAL A 59 -8.75 -9.80 -4.80
N ALA A 60 -7.76 -8.95 -4.46
CA ALA A 60 -7.90 -7.50 -4.63
C ALA A 60 -8.18 -7.10 -6.09
N PHE A 61 -7.44 -7.71 -7.03
CA PHE A 61 -7.60 -7.47 -8.46
C PHE A 61 -8.98 -7.93 -8.97
N ALA A 62 -9.45 -9.10 -8.53
CA ALA A 62 -10.77 -9.61 -8.90
C ALA A 62 -11.90 -8.68 -8.42
N VAL A 63 -11.79 -8.13 -7.21
CA VAL A 63 -12.74 -7.15 -6.69
C VAL A 63 -12.67 -5.83 -7.47
N TYR A 64 -11.47 -5.33 -7.72
CA TYR A 64 -11.24 -4.10 -8.48
C TYR A 64 -11.83 -4.16 -9.89
N GLN A 65 -11.64 -5.27 -10.60
CA GLN A 65 -12.16 -5.45 -11.96
C GLN A 65 -13.64 -5.84 -11.98
N GLY A 66 -14.08 -6.66 -11.01
CA GLY A 66 -15.42 -7.25 -11.00
C GLY A 66 -16.51 -6.27 -10.57
N ILE A 67 -16.27 -5.45 -9.53
CA ILE A 67 -17.31 -4.56 -9.00
C ILE A 67 -17.72 -3.46 -10.01
N PRO A 68 -16.80 -2.77 -10.72
CA PRO A 68 -17.19 -1.75 -11.69
C PRO A 68 -18.10 -2.26 -12.81
N VAL A 69 -17.96 -3.53 -13.23
CA VAL A 69 -18.86 -4.14 -14.23
C VAL A 69 -20.31 -4.16 -13.74
N LEU A 70 -20.52 -4.30 -12.43
CA LEU A 70 -21.83 -4.29 -11.80
C LEU A 70 -22.36 -2.86 -11.55
N LEU A 71 -21.50 -1.85 -11.68
CA LEU A 71 -21.75 -0.45 -11.36
C LEU A 71 -21.56 0.47 -12.58
N ALA A 72 -21.79 -0.03 -13.80
CA ALA A 72 -21.47 0.67 -15.05
C ALA A 72 -22.10 2.07 -15.23
N THR A 73 -23.12 2.42 -14.45
CA THR A 73 -23.79 3.73 -14.45
C THR A 73 -23.39 4.64 -13.28
N ALA A 74 -22.40 4.24 -12.47
CA ALA A 74 -22.04 4.95 -11.26
C ALA A 74 -21.08 6.14 -11.50
N PRO A 75 -21.02 7.12 -10.57
CA PRO A 75 -20.16 8.30 -10.70
C PRO A 75 -18.66 7.97 -10.78
N ALA A 76 -17.85 8.85 -11.38
CA ALA A 76 -16.41 8.61 -11.59
C ALA A 76 -15.61 8.21 -10.33
N TRP A 77 -16.00 8.72 -9.15
CA TRP A 77 -15.36 8.38 -7.87
C TRP A 77 -15.51 6.89 -7.49
N THR A 78 -16.47 6.16 -8.05
CA THR A 78 -16.66 4.74 -7.72
C THR A 78 -15.49 3.89 -8.15
N THR A 79 -14.79 4.22 -9.24
CA THR A 79 -13.60 3.47 -9.68
C THR A 79 -12.47 3.54 -8.64
N ASN A 80 -12.26 4.72 -8.04
CA ASN A 80 -11.29 4.89 -6.95
C ASN A 80 -11.73 4.16 -5.68
N ALA A 81 -13.03 4.19 -5.37
CA ALA A 81 -13.58 3.49 -4.22
C ALA A 81 -13.50 1.95 -4.37
N THR A 82 -13.85 1.38 -5.53
CA THR A 82 -13.80 -0.07 -5.75
C THR A 82 -12.37 -0.62 -5.74
N GLY A 83 -11.41 0.13 -6.29
CA GLY A 83 -9.99 -0.21 -6.19
C GLY A 83 -9.53 -0.27 -4.74
N SER A 84 -9.90 0.73 -3.95
CA SER A 84 -9.57 0.80 -2.52
C SER A 84 -10.22 -0.35 -1.71
N VAL A 85 -11.49 -0.66 -1.99
CA VAL A 85 -12.19 -1.81 -1.39
C VAL A 85 -11.51 -3.13 -1.75
N GLY A 86 -11.16 -3.32 -3.02
CA GLY A 86 -10.44 -4.51 -3.47
C GLY A 86 -9.12 -4.70 -2.72
N LEU A 87 -8.31 -3.63 -2.63
CA LEU A 87 -7.08 -3.65 -1.86
C LEU A 87 -7.33 -4.01 -0.39
N ALA A 88 -8.31 -3.40 0.27
CA ALA A 88 -8.62 -3.70 1.67
C ALA A 88 -8.99 -5.18 1.87
N VAL A 89 -9.85 -5.74 1.00
CA VAL A 89 -10.24 -7.16 1.08
C VAL A 89 -9.04 -8.08 0.89
N GLY A 90 -8.20 -7.83 -0.12
CA GLY A 90 -7.00 -8.62 -0.36
C GLY A 90 -6.01 -8.58 0.80
N LEU A 91 -5.81 -7.39 1.40
CA LEU A 91 -4.94 -7.18 2.55
C LEU A 91 -5.48 -7.87 3.82
N LEU A 92 -6.79 -7.91 4.03
CA LEU A 92 -7.41 -8.67 5.12
C LEU A 92 -7.20 -10.18 4.96
N VAL A 93 -7.28 -10.69 3.73
CA VAL A 93 -6.94 -12.09 3.43
C VAL A 93 -5.48 -12.36 3.79
N ILE A 94 -4.55 -11.53 3.31
CA ILE A 94 -3.12 -11.65 3.62
C ILE A 94 -2.91 -11.66 5.14
N ARG A 95 -3.43 -10.64 5.84
CA ARG A 95 -3.30 -10.51 7.30
C ARG A 95 -3.83 -11.73 8.03
N GLY A 96 -5.01 -12.23 7.66
CA GLY A 96 -5.64 -13.37 8.30
C GLY A 96 -4.82 -14.65 8.17
N TRP A 97 -4.29 -14.94 6.97
CA TRP A 97 -3.44 -16.10 6.73
C TRP A 97 -2.09 -15.95 7.42
N TRP A 98 -1.46 -14.78 7.33
CA TRP A 98 -0.15 -14.51 7.94
C TRP A 98 -0.17 -14.67 9.46
N ARG A 99 -1.23 -14.16 10.11
CA ARG A 99 -1.42 -14.29 11.57
C ARG A 99 -1.70 -15.74 11.99
N ARG A 100 -2.44 -16.50 11.19
CA ARG A 100 -2.68 -17.92 11.46
C ARG A 100 -1.42 -18.77 11.37
N ALA A 101 -0.52 -18.43 10.45
CA ALA A 101 0.71 -19.15 10.23
C ALA A 101 1.90 -18.65 11.08
N ASP A 102 1.70 -17.61 11.88
CA ASP A 102 2.69 -16.96 12.76
C ASP A 102 4.02 -16.63 12.05
N TRP A 103 3.93 -16.09 10.84
CA TRP A 103 5.11 -15.86 9.99
C TRP A 103 5.90 -14.59 10.29
N GLY A 104 5.39 -13.72 11.16
CA GLY A 104 5.99 -12.44 11.52
C GLY A 104 4.95 -11.33 11.70
N PRO A 105 5.30 -10.23 12.39
CA PRO A 105 4.38 -9.14 12.68
C PRO A 105 4.31 -8.05 11.59
N VAL A 106 5.35 -7.90 10.76
CA VAL A 106 5.51 -6.77 9.83
C VAL A 106 4.47 -6.79 8.73
N VAL A 107 4.24 -7.93 8.08
CA VAL A 107 3.23 -8.04 7.01
C VAL A 107 1.80 -7.84 7.53
N PRO A 108 1.39 -8.42 8.68
CA PRO A 108 0.13 -8.09 9.31
C PRO A 108 -0.05 -6.60 9.61
N GLU A 109 0.97 -5.94 10.17
CA GLU A 109 0.93 -4.51 10.50
C GLU A 109 0.82 -3.63 9.25
N TYR A 110 1.62 -3.94 8.23
CA TYR A 110 1.54 -3.34 6.90
C TYR A 110 0.11 -3.42 6.34
N ALA A 111 -0.48 -4.62 6.34
CA ALA A 111 -1.82 -4.84 5.85
C ALA A 111 -2.87 -4.09 6.68
N LEU A 112 -2.71 -4.07 8.01
CA LEU A 112 -3.64 -3.36 8.89
C LEU A 112 -3.60 -1.85 8.67
N LEU A 113 -2.42 -1.25 8.55
CA LEU A 113 -2.26 0.18 8.30
C LEU A 113 -2.92 0.58 6.97
N LEU A 114 -2.70 -0.20 5.92
CA LEU A 114 -3.32 0.05 4.61
C LEU A 114 -4.84 -0.11 4.65
N VAL A 115 -5.38 -1.08 5.38
CA VAL A 115 -6.83 -1.19 5.61
C VAL A 115 -7.34 0.00 6.41
N ALA A 116 -6.63 0.39 7.47
CA ALA A 116 -7.02 1.49 8.34
C ALA A 116 -7.07 2.84 7.61
N VAL A 117 -6.14 3.12 6.69
CA VAL A 117 -6.15 4.35 5.88
C VAL A 117 -7.16 4.28 4.72
N THR A 118 -7.51 3.07 4.27
CA THR A 118 -8.55 2.89 3.25
C THR A 118 -9.92 3.37 3.75
N VAL A 119 -10.24 3.17 5.03
CA VAL A 119 -11.52 3.60 5.60
C VAL A 119 -11.75 5.12 5.47
N PRO A 120 -10.89 6.02 5.99
CA PRO A 120 -11.09 7.46 5.83
C PRO A 120 -11.01 7.88 4.37
N HIS A 121 -10.19 7.23 3.54
CA HIS A 121 -10.18 7.50 2.10
C HIS A 121 -11.56 7.25 1.47
N LEU A 122 -12.17 6.09 1.71
CA LEU A 122 -13.51 5.75 1.21
C LEU A 122 -14.60 6.71 1.70
N VAL A 123 -14.46 7.26 2.91
CA VAL A 123 -15.39 8.25 3.47
C VAL A 123 -15.24 9.61 2.79
N ILE A 124 -14.01 10.02 2.46
CA ILE A 124 -13.71 11.34 1.89
C ILE A 124 -13.92 11.38 0.37
N THR A 125 -13.55 10.32 -0.34
CA THR A 125 -13.57 10.24 -1.82
C THR A 125 -14.89 10.68 -2.49
N PRO A 126 -16.09 10.37 -1.95
CA PRO A 126 -17.35 10.83 -2.54
C PRO A 126 -17.55 12.34 -2.53
N VAL A 127 -16.93 13.07 -1.59
CA VAL A 127 -17.03 14.53 -1.47
C VAL A 127 -15.80 15.26 -1.97
N TRP A 128 -14.64 14.62 -1.93
CA TRP A 128 -13.37 15.13 -2.42
C TRP A 128 -12.52 13.97 -2.92
N ASP A 129 -12.38 13.84 -4.24
CA ASP A 129 -11.73 12.71 -4.93
C ASP A 129 -10.21 12.67 -4.70
N LEU A 130 -9.80 12.39 -3.47
CA LEU A 130 -8.40 12.28 -3.07
C LEU A 130 -7.68 11.25 -3.91
N SER A 131 -6.42 11.52 -4.27
CA SER A 131 -5.71 10.60 -5.14
C SER A 131 -5.31 9.31 -4.41
N SER A 132 -5.98 8.21 -4.74
CA SER A 132 -5.65 6.86 -4.28
C SER A 132 -4.21 6.47 -4.66
N HIS A 133 -3.73 6.88 -5.84
CA HIS A 133 -2.35 6.64 -6.30
C HIS A 133 -1.32 7.28 -5.37
N VAL A 134 -1.58 8.51 -4.90
CA VAL A 134 -0.69 9.16 -3.94
C VAL A 134 -0.77 8.45 -2.60
N LEU A 135 -1.99 8.20 -2.10
CA LEU A 135 -2.19 7.57 -0.79
C LEU A 135 -1.51 6.19 -0.69
N TYR A 136 -1.77 5.32 -1.68
CA TYR A 136 -1.20 3.97 -1.77
C TYR A 136 0.24 3.94 -2.28
N ALA A 137 0.85 5.09 -2.60
CA ALA A 137 2.30 5.20 -2.74
C ALA A 137 2.96 5.66 -1.43
N VAL A 138 2.38 6.66 -0.75
CA VAL A 138 2.92 7.23 0.49
C VAL A 138 2.91 6.22 1.63
N VAL A 139 1.75 5.61 1.92
CA VAL A 139 1.58 4.78 3.11
C VAL A 139 2.46 3.53 3.11
N PRO A 140 2.50 2.69 2.05
CA PRO A 140 3.32 1.49 2.09
C PRO A 140 4.83 1.78 2.05
N ALA A 141 5.26 2.79 1.27
CA ALA A 141 6.66 3.21 1.25
C ALA A 141 7.10 3.82 2.59
N GLY A 142 6.25 4.65 3.19
CA GLY A 142 6.48 5.25 4.49
C GLY A 142 6.55 4.20 5.60
N PHE A 143 5.62 3.24 5.62
CA PHE A 143 5.65 2.11 6.57
C PHE A 143 6.97 1.34 6.47
N LEU A 144 7.38 0.98 5.25
CA LEU A 144 8.64 0.27 5.05
C LEU A 144 9.84 1.10 5.50
N THR A 145 9.81 2.42 5.30
CA THR A 145 10.86 3.34 5.75
C THR A 145 10.94 3.40 7.28
N LEU A 146 9.79 3.35 7.97
CA LEU A 146 9.73 3.27 9.44
C LEU A 146 10.29 1.94 9.97
N VAL A 147 10.05 0.83 9.25
CA VAL A 147 10.53 -0.52 9.63
C VAL A 147 12.01 -0.75 9.27
N ASP A 148 12.43 -0.27 8.10
CA ASP A 148 13.79 -0.39 7.55
C ASP A 148 14.14 0.85 6.71
N ARG A 149 15.07 1.66 7.23
CA ARG A 149 15.53 2.90 6.60
C ARG A 149 16.08 2.68 5.18
N ARG A 150 16.50 1.46 4.84
CA ARG A 150 16.97 1.09 3.49
C ARG A 150 15.86 1.15 2.45
N ALA A 151 14.59 1.15 2.87
CA ALA A 151 13.43 1.33 2.00
C ALA A 151 13.12 2.80 1.66
N ALA A 152 13.84 3.77 2.26
CA ALA A 152 13.63 5.20 2.01
C ALA A 152 13.59 5.62 0.52
N PRO A 153 14.36 5.00 -0.41
CA PRO A 153 14.25 5.33 -1.84
C PRO A 153 12.84 5.12 -2.42
N LEU A 154 12.02 4.23 -1.85
CA LEU A 154 10.63 4.04 -2.29
C LEU A 154 9.76 5.29 -2.05
N ALA A 155 10.14 6.17 -1.11
CA ALA A 155 9.44 7.43 -0.90
C ALA A 155 9.55 8.37 -2.10
N LEU A 156 10.59 8.23 -2.94
CA LEU A 156 10.69 8.98 -4.19
C LEU A 156 9.55 8.65 -5.15
N VAL A 157 9.03 7.41 -5.11
CA VAL A 157 7.85 7.03 -5.90
C VAL A 157 6.62 7.80 -5.43
N ALA A 158 6.45 7.89 -4.12
CA ALA A 158 5.36 8.63 -3.51
C ALA A 158 5.42 10.13 -3.86
N LEU A 159 6.60 10.75 -3.78
CA LEU A 159 6.80 12.16 -4.17
C LEU A 159 6.52 12.37 -5.66
N GLY A 160 6.97 11.45 -6.52
CA GLY A 160 6.69 11.49 -7.94
C GLY A 160 5.20 11.42 -8.24
N MET A 161 4.43 10.61 -7.49
CA MET A 161 2.97 10.51 -7.66
C MET A 161 2.24 11.82 -7.37
N VAL A 162 2.65 12.57 -6.35
CA VAL A 162 2.02 13.86 -6.01
C VAL A 162 2.05 14.83 -7.21
N VAL A 163 3.11 14.76 -8.02
CA VAL A 163 3.32 15.61 -9.20
C VAL A 163 2.76 14.97 -10.47
N ALA A 164 2.84 13.65 -10.61
CA ALA A 164 2.41 12.96 -11.81
C ALA A 164 0.89 13.01 -12.00
N ARG A 165 0.10 12.90 -10.91
CA ARG A 165 -1.37 12.84 -11.01
C ARG A 165 -1.99 14.13 -11.56
N PRO A 166 -1.55 15.34 -11.15
CA PRO A 166 -1.99 16.58 -11.77
C PRO A 166 -1.51 16.79 -13.20
N ILE A 167 -0.25 16.44 -13.49
CA ILE A 167 0.30 16.59 -14.85
C ILE A 167 -0.41 15.66 -15.86
N ALA A 168 -0.83 14.47 -15.42
CA ALA A 168 -1.63 13.55 -16.22
C ALA A 168 -3.10 13.99 -16.38
N GLY A 169 -3.52 15.07 -15.71
CA GLY A 169 -4.92 15.53 -15.69
C GLY A 169 -5.87 14.59 -14.94
N ALA A 170 -5.34 13.68 -14.14
CA ALA A 170 -6.12 12.65 -13.45
C ALA A 170 -6.69 13.12 -12.10
N HIS A 171 -6.06 14.12 -11.48
CA HIS A 171 -6.52 14.77 -10.25
C HIS A 171 -6.07 16.24 -10.23
N THR A 172 -6.67 17.04 -9.38
CA THR A 172 -6.13 18.37 -9.07
C THR A 172 -4.89 18.28 -8.18
N TRP A 173 -4.11 19.37 -8.13
CA TRP A 173 -3.00 19.50 -7.16
C TRP A 173 -3.49 19.36 -5.72
N ALA A 174 -4.66 19.93 -5.41
CA ALA A 174 -5.26 19.86 -4.09
C ALA A 174 -5.62 18.41 -3.70
N GLU A 175 -6.24 17.64 -4.60
CA GLU A 175 -6.55 16.22 -4.37
C GLU A 175 -5.30 15.35 -4.19
N SER A 176 -4.23 15.67 -4.92
CA SER A 176 -2.95 14.96 -4.80
C SER A 176 -2.25 15.28 -3.47
N ILE A 177 -2.23 16.55 -3.07
CA ILE A 177 -1.71 16.98 -1.76
C ILE A 177 -2.58 16.41 -0.63
N GLY A 178 -3.90 16.36 -0.79
CA GLY A 178 -4.80 15.76 0.19
C GLY A 178 -4.53 14.27 0.41
N GLY A 179 -4.25 13.51 -0.66
CA GLY A 179 -3.80 12.12 -0.57
C GLY A 179 -2.47 11.97 0.19
N LEU A 180 -1.52 12.87 -0.04
CA LEU A 180 -0.26 12.92 0.70
C LEU A 180 -0.49 13.20 2.19
N VAL A 181 -1.27 14.24 2.51
CA VAL A 181 -1.58 14.64 3.90
C VAL A 181 -2.24 13.50 4.66
N LEU A 182 -3.24 12.85 4.06
CA LEU A 182 -3.91 11.69 4.67
C LEU A 182 -2.92 10.54 4.92
N GLY A 183 -2.05 10.24 3.95
CA GLY A 183 -1.04 9.19 4.10
C GLY A 183 -0.02 9.49 5.19
N VAL A 184 0.50 10.72 5.24
CA VAL A 184 1.44 11.16 6.29
C VAL A 184 0.77 11.14 7.66
N ALA A 185 -0.48 11.60 7.77
CA ALA A 185 -1.23 11.57 9.03
C ALA A 185 -1.43 10.12 9.52
N ALA A 186 -1.78 9.18 8.64
CA ALA A 186 -1.90 7.77 8.99
C ALA A 186 -0.58 7.18 9.47
N LEU A 187 0.54 7.51 8.81
CA LEU A 187 1.87 7.08 9.22
C LEU A 187 2.30 7.67 10.57
N ALA A 188 2.00 8.95 10.82
CA ALA A 188 2.28 9.60 12.10
C ALA A 188 1.46 8.98 13.23
N ALA A 189 0.16 8.73 13.00
CA ALA A 189 -0.71 8.04 13.95
C ALA A 189 -0.18 6.62 14.24
N TYR A 190 0.20 5.88 13.19
CA TYR A 190 0.82 4.56 13.34
C TYR A 190 2.09 4.62 14.19
N ALA A 191 3.02 5.54 13.89
CA ALA A 191 4.26 5.70 14.63
C ALA A 191 4.03 6.02 16.12
N SER A 192 3.03 6.87 16.42
CA SER A 192 2.67 7.21 17.81
C SER A 192 2.12 6.03 18.62
N VAL A 193 1.39 5.12 17.98
CA VAL A 193 0.79 3.94 18.65
C VAL A 193 1.80 2.80 18.74
N ALA A 194 2.62 2.62 17.71
CA ALA A 194 3.64 1.59 17.65
C ALA A 194 4.87 1.87 18.53
N GLY A 195 4.94 3.03 19.19
CA GLY A 195 6.10 3.42 20.02
C GLY A 195 7.37 3.59 19.20
N VAL A 196 7.24 3.93 17.91
CA VAL A 196 8.37 4.25 17.04
C VAL A 196 8.80 5.68 17.37
N ASP A 197 9.40 5.84 18.55
CA ASP A 197 10.07 7.07 18.92
C ASP A 197 11.28 7.29 18.00
N ALA A 198 11.46 8.54 17.59
CA ALA A 198 12.48 9.11 16.71
C ALA A 198 13.89 8.48 16.81
N PRO A 199 14.72 8.57 15.74
CA PRO A 199 16.06 7.98 15.70
C PRO A 199 16.92 8.43 16.90
N GLY A 200 17.05 7.54 17.90
CA GLY A 200 17.78 7.87 19.13
C GLY A 200 17.89 6.77 20.19
N ARG A 201 17.52 5.51 19.91
CA ARG A 201 17.78 4.40 20.83
C ARG A 201 18.59 3.30 20.15
N ALA A 202 19.91 3.47 20.20
CA ALA A 202 20.83 2.36 20.29
C ALA A 202 20.75 1.84 21.74
N ALA A 203 20.51 0.54 21.89
CA ALA A 203 20.87 -0.24 23.06
C ALA A 203 21.65 -1.45 22.53
#